data_AF-A0A961FV97-F1
#
_entry.id   AF-A0A961FV97-F1
#
_cell.length_a   1.000
_cell.length_b   1.000
_cell.length_c   1.000
_cell.angle_alpha   90.00
_cell.angle_beta   90.00
_cell.angle_gamma   90.00
#
_symmetry.space_group_name_H-M   'P 1'
#
loop_
_entity.id
_entity.type
_entity.pdbx_description
1 polymer ?
#
loop_
_entity_poly.entity_id
_entity_poly.type
_entity_poly.pdbx_seq_one_letter_code
_entity_poly.pdbx_strand_id
1 'polypeptide(L)'
;ATGAVAATVDPNADDLTRLGISPELAAALNAKGITRFEQVADWSPEEIASLSADHPGLNAGDLPWRARALADGLDPDALGGEDADPAYGPPHAAPAEVDHGAVIASEFSGQDVRADQDLGVVYNSGATPAHTDDLKEIKGVGPKLEEELHRYGVFCFKQIANWSDHNVAEFAQRLNCFKNRIERDRWLPQAAAKDCAGADDAPPRIQTATAEEAAAQFSAELTSGDARQDATYGIVFTSAPETPDDLKKIKGVAKVLEGKLNEIGVYKYRQIAFWTEPAVKEFSKLLTSFKDRIYRDNWIAQAKSLHEEKYGEKL
;
A
#
# COMPACT_ATOMS: atom_id res chain seq x y z
N ALA A 1 40.78 -20.72 46.28
CA ALA A 1 40.51 -19.45 45.61
C ALA A 1 39.61 -19.76 44.41
N THR A 2 38.30 -19.62 44.60
CA THR A 2 37.31 -19.72 43.53
C THR A 2 37.48 -18.51 42.62
N GLY A 3 37.98 -18.74 41.40
CA GLY A 3 38.18 -17.69 40.40
C GLY A 3 36.82 -17.20 39.91
N ALA A 4 36.44 -15.99 40.32
CA ALA A 4 35.35 -15.25 39.71
C ALA A 4 35.81 -14.85 38.30
N VAL A 5 35.25 -15.51 37.29
CA VAL A 5 35.39 -15.10 35.89
C VAL A 5 34.66 -13.78 35.76
N ALA A 6 35.40 -12.68 35.71
CA ALA A 6 34.84 -11.36 35.47
C ALA A 6 34.18 -11.41 34.08
N ALA A 7 32.85 -11.45 34.06
CA ALA A 7 32.07 -11.31 32.85
C ALA A 7 32.50 -10.01 32.16
N THR A 8 33.07 -10.14 30.97
CA THR A 8 33.38 -9.01 30.11
C THR A 8 32.07 -8.30 29.81
N VAL A 9 31.83 -7.17 30.48
CA VAL A 9 30.70 -6.30 30.19
C VAL A 9 30.97 -5.71 28.81
N ASP A 10 30.22 -6.19 27.82
CA ASP A 10 30.26 -5.66 26.46
C ASP A 10 29.87 -4.17 26.51
N PRO A 11 30.74 -3.23 26.10
CA PRO A 11 30.45 -1.80 26.16
C PRO A 11 29.31 -1.38 25.23
N ASN A 12 28.86 -2.25 24.32
CA ASN A 12 27.71 -2.04 23.43
C ASN A 12 26.52 -2.96 23.76
N ALA A 13 26.44 -3.48 25.00
CA ALA A 13 25.30 -4.28 25.43
C ALA A 13 24.01 -3.43 25.47
N ASP A 14 22.97 -3.94 24.83
CA ASP A 14 21.63 -3.37 24.85
C ASP A 14 20.89 -3.76 26.14
N ASP A 15 20.00 -2.90 26.62
CA ASP A 15 19.15 -3.19 27.77
C ASP A 15 17.99 -4.12 27.38
N LEU A 16 18.23 -5.42 27.48
CA LEU A 16 17.24 -6.45 27.15
C LEU A 16 15.96 -6.38 27.99
N THR A 17 15.94 -5.70 29.14
CA THR A 17 14.70 -5.54 29.93
C THR A 17 13.63 -4.75 29.18
N ARG A 18 14.04 -3.91 28.21
CA ARG A 18 13.13 -3.17 27.31
C ARG A 18 12.30 -4.09 26.40
N LEU A 19 12.67 -5.36 26.27
CA LEU A 19 11.88 -6.37 25.56
C LEU A 19 10.61 -6.78 26.33
N GLY A 20 10.40 -6.31 27.56
CA GLY A 20 9.29 -6.74 28.41
C GLY A 20 9.56 -8.07 29.11
N ILE A 21 10.83 -8.51 29.17
CA ILE A 21 11.27 -9.69 29.93
C ILE A 21 11.67 -9.31 31.36
N SER A 22 11.61 -10.28 32.27
CA SER A 22 12.04 -10.04 33.66
C SER A 22 13.54 -9.75 33.74
N PRO A 23 14.01 -8.95 34.72
CA PRO A 23 15.43 -8.68 34.92
C PRO A 23 16.28 -9.95 35.12
N GLU A 24 15.70 -10.98 35.73
CA GLU A 24 16.35 -12.29 35.91
C GLU A 24 16.59 -12.99 34.57
N LEU A 25 15.60 -12.95 33.66
CA LEU A 25 15.73 -13.54 32.33
C LEU A 25 16.70 -12.74 31.45
N ALA A 26 16.66 -11.41 31.52
CA ALA A 26 17.63 -10.54 30.84
C ALA A 26 19.07 -10.86 31.29
N ALA A 27 19.30 -11.05 32.60
CA ALA A 27 20.59 -11.45 33.12
C ALA A 27 21.02 -12.85 32.65
N ALA A 28 20.08 -13.80 32.55
CA ALA A 28 20.35 -15.14 32.04
C ALA A 28 20.72 -15.14 30.53
N LEU A 29 20.07 -14.30 29.73
CA LEU A 29 20.42 -14.11 28.31
C LEU A 29 21.81 -13.48 28.15
N ASN A 30 22.11 -12.44 28.93
CA ASN A 30 23.44 -11.82 28.97
C ASN A 30 24.52 -12.84 29.36
N ALA A 31 24.25 -13.72 30.34
CA ALA A 31 25.18 -14.77 30.74
C ALA A 31 25.39 -15.85 29.64
N LYS A 32 24.43 -16.01 28.73
CA LYS A 32 24.53 -16.87 27.54
C LYS A 32 25.19 -16.17 26.34
N GLY A 33 25.65 -14.92 26.50
CA GLY A 33 26.31 -14.15 25.43
C GLY A 33 25.34 -13.44 24.47
N ILE A 34 24.05 -13.38 24.84
CA ILE A 34 23.02 -12.63 24.12
C ILE A 34 22.93 -11.28 24.82
N THR A 35 23.56 -10.26 24.24
CA THR A 35 23.70 -8.92 24.83
C THR A 35 23.14 -7.83 23.94
N ARG A 36 22.68 -8.14 22.72
CA ARG A 36 22.18 -7.15 21.75
C ARG A 36 20.77 -7.48 21.27
N PHE A 37 19.99 -6.46 20.94
CA PHE A 37 18.66 -6.61 20.36
C PHE A 37 18.70 -7.34 19.00
N GLU A 38 19.73 -7.10 18.19
CA GLU A 38 19.91 -7.78 16.89
C GLU A 38 19.98 -9.31 17.04
N GLN A 39 20.63 -9.81 18.10
CA GLN A 39 20.76 -11.24 18.35
C GLN A 39 19.42 -11.89 18.71
N VAL A 40 18.57 -11.18 19.46
CA VAL A 40 17.21 -11.63 19.82
C VAL A 40 16.26 -11.51 18.64
N ALA A 41 16.46 -10.50 17.77
CA ALA A 41 15.67 -10.31 16.56
C ALA A 41 15.86 -11.42 15.53
N ASP A 42 17.03 -12.06 15.51
CA ASP A 42 17.37 -13.15 14.58
C ASP A 42 17.10 -14.56 15.15
N TRP A 43 16.43 -14.69 16.29
CA TRP A 43 16.07 -15.98 16.87
C TRP A 43 15.17 -16.82 15.96
N SER A 44 15.49 -18.11 15.89
CA SER A 44 14.70 -19.10 15.18
C SER A 44 13.43 -19.49 15.95
N PRO A 45 12.39 -20.02 15.26
CA PRO A 45 11.19 -20.53 15.92
C PRO A 45 11.46 -21.60 16.97
N GLU A 46 12.51 -22.41 16.77
CA GLU A 46 12.93 -23.44 17.73
C GLU A 46 13.51 -22.83 19.01
N GLU A 47 14.32 -21.78 18.90
CA GLU A 47 14.85 -21.04 20.05
C GLU A 47 13.74 -20.33 20.83
N ILE A 48 12.77 -19.74 20.11
CA ILE A 48 11.58 -19.11 20.71
C ILE A 48 10.73 -20.15 21.43
N ALA A 49 10.49 -21.31 20.81
CA ALA A 49 9.72 -22.40 21.41
C ALA A 49 10.41 -22.99 22.64
N SER A 50 11.73 -23.16 22.57
CA SER A 50 12.57 -23.60 23.69
C SER A 50 12.47 -22.63 24.87
N LEU A 51 12.60 -21.32 24.61
CA LEU A 51 12.47 -20.29 25.64
C LEU A 51 11.06 -20.22 26.25
N SER A 52 10.02 -20.37 25.43
CA SER A 52 8.63 -20.43 25.87
C SER A 52 8.36 -21.65 26.77
N ALA A 53 8.98 -22.79 26.45
CA ALA A 53 8.89 -24.02 27.25
C ALA A 53 9.58 -23.89 28.62
N ASP A 54 10.74 -23.22 28.66
CA ASP A 54 11.49 -22.96 29.90
C ASP A 54 10.81 -21.88 30.78
N HIS A 55 10.05 -20.97 30.17
CA HIS A 55 9.40 -19.83 30.85
C HIS A 55 7.90 -19.74 30.52
N PRO A 56 7.06 -20.62 31.12
CA PRO A 56 5.62 -20.61 30.87
C PRO A 56 4.98 -19.28 31.34
N GLY A 57 4.29 -18.60 30.43
CA GLY A 57 3.66 -17.30 30.66
C GLY A 57 4.42 -16.10 30.05
N LEU A 58 5.63 -16.32 29.54
CA LEU A 58 6.32 -15.35 28.71
C LEU A 58 5.77 -15.41 27.28
N ASN A 59 5.42 -14.26 26.69
CA ASN A 59 5.13 -14.20 25.27
C ASN A 59 6.43 -14.21 24.45
N ALA A 60 7.12 -15.35 24.42
CA ALA A 60 8.43 -15.47 23.77
C ALA A 60 8.34 -15.16 22.26
N GLY A 61 7.18 -15.38 21.64
CA GLY A 61 6.89 -15.02 20.25
C GLY A 61 6.95 -13.52 19.97
N ASP A 62 6.81 -12.67 20.99
CA ASP A 62 6.89 -11.21 20.84
C ASP A 62 8.33 -10.68 20.90
N LEU A 63 9.26 -11.45 21.44
CA LEU A 63 10.62 -10.97 21.71
C LEU A 63 11.39 -10.58 20.44
N PRO A 64 11.36 -11.34 19.33
CA PRO A 64 12.11 -10.98 18.13
C PRO A 64 11.68 -9.66 17.50
N TRP A 65 10.37 -9.39 17.45
CA TRP A 65 9.89 -8.15 16.84
C TRP A 65 10.12 -6.95 17.77
N ARG A 66 9.93 -7.12 19.09
CA ARG A 66 10.24 -6.06 20.08
C ARG A 66 11.73 -5.73 20.04
N ALA A 67 12.60 -6.74 19.90
CA ALA A 67 14.02 -6.53 19.75
C ALA A 67 14.36 -5.79 18.46
N ARG A 68 13.74 -6.14 17.34
CA ARG A 68 13.95 -5.41 16.09
C ARG A 68 13.52 -3.94 16.17
N ALA A 69 12.37 -3.66 16.78
CA ALA A 69 11.90 -2.29 16.98
C ALA A 69 12.90 -1.47 17.81
N LEU A 70 13.40 -2.04 18.90
CA LEU A 70 14.40 -1.40 19.75
C LEU A 70 15.75 -1.21 19.06
N ALA A 71 16.17 -2.17 18.20
CA ALA A 71 17.37 -2.05 17.38
C ALA A 71 17.26 -0.92 16.35
N ASP A 72 16.06 -0.71 15.78
CA ASP A 72 15.75 0.40 14.86
C ASP A 72 15.48 1.74 15.60
N GLY A 73 15.59 1.76 16.94
CA GLY A 73 15.40 2.96 17.77
C GLY A 73 13.93 3.34 18.03
N LEU A 74 13.00 2.43 17.78
CA LEU A 74 11.57 2.61 17.95
C LEU A 74 11.10 2.10 19.31
N ASP A 75 10.05 2.70 19.86
CA ASP A 75 9.43 2.26 21.11
C ASP A 75 8.38 1.16 20.84
N PRO A 76 8.61 -0.11 21.23
CA PRO A 76 7.68 -1.20 20.96
C PRO A 76 6.34 -1.07 21.70
N ASP A 77 6.29 -0.36 22.84
CA ASP A 77 5.05 -0.20 23.62
C ASP A 77 4.16 0.92 23.06
N ALA A 78 4.76 1.89 22.37
CA ALA A 78 4.02 2.87 21.56
C ALA A 78 3.46 2.27 20.26
N LEU A 79 3.93 1.07 19.88
CA LEU A 79 3.53 0.34 18.67
C LEU A 79 2.54 -0.82 18.95
N GLY A 80 2.09 -1.02 20.19
CA GLY A 80 1.40 -2.24 20.63
C GLY A 80 0.02 -2.04 21.30
N GLY A 81 -0.61 -0.88 21.14
CA GLY A 81 -1.97 -0.62 21.64
C GLY A 81 -3.08 -0.96 20.62
N GLU A 82 -4.34 -0.80 21.04
CA GLU A 82 -5.52 -0.83 20.17
C GLU A 82 -5.49 0.19 19.01
N ASP A 83 -4.58 1.17 19.08
CA ASP A 83 -4.24 2.17 18.06
C ASP A 83 -2.91 1.88 17.31
N ALA A 84 -2.35 0.67 17.43
CA ALA A 84 -1.08 0.29 16.82
C ALA A 84 -1.12 0.33 15.29
N ASP A 85 -0.03 0.82 14.68
CA ASP A 85 0.21 0.72 13.25
C ASP A 85 0.22 -0.78 12.84
N PRO A 86 -0.69 -1.25 11.97
CA PRO A 86 -0.76 -2.65 11.55
C PRO A 86 0.52 -3.16 10.88
N ALA A 87 1.45 -2.29 10.49
CA ALA A 87 2.79 -2.66 10.04
C ALA A 87 3.71 -3.22 11.16
N TYR A 88 3.37 -3.03 12.45
CA TYR A 88 4.20 -3.39 13.60
C TYR A 88 3.41 -4.18 14.66
N GLY A 89 3.99 -5.27 15.22
CA GLY A 89 3.32 -6.19 16.17
C GLY A 89 3.70 -7.68 15.98
N PRO A 90 3.12 -8.64 16.75
CA PRO A 90 3.45 -10.08 16.69
C PRO A 90 3.40 -10.67 15.29
N PRO A 91 4.20 -11.71 14.96
CA PRO A 91 4.08 -12.43 13.70
C PRO A 91 2.61 -12.82 13.47
N HIS A 92 2.05 -12.33 12.38
CA HIS A 92 0.63 -12.55 12.09
C HIS A 92 0.53 -13.83 11.27
N ALA A 93 0.09 -14.90 11.93
CA ALA A 93 -0.27 -16.13 11.24
C ALA A 93 -1.48 -15.84 10.33
N ALA A 94 -1.36 -16.22 9.08
CA ALA A 94 -2.48 -16.14 8.15
C ALA A 94 -3.66 -16.98 8.66
N PRO A 95 -4.91 -16.60 8.34
CA PRO A 95 -6.07 -17.42 8.67
C PRO A 95 -5.91 -18.83 8.09
N ALA A 96 -6.29 -19.85 8.87
CA ALA A 96 -6.13 -21.25 8.48
C ALA A 96 -6.89 -21.60 7.19
N GLU A 97 -8.05 -20.98 6.98
CA GLU A 97 -8.88 -21.14 5.79
C GLU A 97 -9.46 -19.78 5.39
N VAL A 98 -9.50 -19.50 4.09
CA VAL A 98 -10.13 -18.32 3.50
C VAL A 98 -11.06 -18.78 2.37
N ASP A 99 -12.30 -18.31 2.36
CA ASP A 99 -13.22 -18.56 1.25
C ASP A 99 -12.89 -17.60 0.09
N HIS A 100 -11.95 -18.05 -0.76
CA HIS A 100 -11.53 -17.30 -1.94
C HIS A 100 -12.68 -17.06 -2.94
N GLY A 101 -13.71 -17.91 -2.96
CA GLY A 101 -14.88 -17.73 -3.82
C GLY A 101 -15.74 -16.54 -3.37
N ALA A 102 -15.95 -16.40 -2.06
CA ALA A 102 -16.62 -15.26 -1.47
C ALA A 102 -15.83 -13.95 -1.67
N VAL A 103 -14.50 -14.00 -1.48
CA VAL A 103 -13.61 -12.84 -1.71
C VAL A 103 -13.67 -12.36 -3.16
N ILE A 104 -13.70 -13.26 -4.14
CA ILE A 104 -13.83 -12.87 -5.55
C ILE A 104 -15.17 -12.17 -5.80
N ALA A 105 -16.26 -12.69 -5.23
CA ALA A 105 -17.58 -12.12 -5.40
C ALA A 105 -17.73 -10.73 -4.75
N SER A 106 -17.05 -10.46 -3.64
CA SER A 106 -17.12 -9.17 -2.93
C SER A 106 -16.10 -8.14 -3.43
N GLU A 107 -14.84 -8.52 -3.58
CA GLU A 107 -13.69 -7.60 -3.78
C GLU A 107 -13.18 -7.56 -5.23
N PHE A 108 -13.57 -8.53 -6.07
CA PHE A 108 -13.08 -8.68 -7.44
C PHE A 108 -14.21 -8.87 -8.47
N SER A 109 -15.44 -8.46 -8.14
CA SER A 109 -16.58 -8.56 -9.05
C SER A 109 -16.29 -7.89 -10.39
N GLY A 110 -16.42 -8.65 -11.48
CA GLY A 110 -16.17 -8.17 -12.85
C GLY A 110 -14.71 -8.18 -13.28
N GLN A 111 -13.79 -8.70 -12.46
CA GLN A 111 -12.38 -8.88 -12.81
C GLN A 111 -12.10 -10.34 -13.22
N ASP A 112 -11.15 -10.54 -14.13
CA ASP A 112 -10.76 -11.87 -14.63
C ASP A 112 -9.79 -12.56 -13.66
N VAL A 113 -10.34 -12.95 -12.51
CA VAL A 113 -9.64 -13.65 -11.42
C VAL A 113 -10.20 -15.06 -11.22
N ARG A 114 -9.36 -15.96 -10.74
CA ARG A 114 -9.74 -17.32 -10.33
C ARG A 114 -9.31 -17.60 -8.91
N ALA A 115 -10.08 -18.44 -8.23
CA ALA A 115 -9.67 -19.05 -6.98
C ALA A 115 -8.79 -20.26 -7.30
N ASP A 116 -7.56 -20.25 -6.79
CA ASP A 116 -6.62 -21.35 -6.82
C ASP A 116 -6.41 -21.82 -5.39
N GLN A 117 -6.47 -23.13 -5.16
CA GLN A 117 -6.36 -23.69 -3.81
C GLN A 117 -4.97 -23.43 -3.21
N ASP A 118 -3.93 -23.41 -4.04
CA ASP A 118 -2.55 -23.21 -3.59
C ASP A 118 -2.15 -21.74 -3.63
N LEU A 119 -2.62 -20.99 -4.63
CA LEU A 119 -2.21 -19.59 -4.86
C LEU A 119 -3.23 -18.55 -4.36
N GLY A 120 -4.37 -18.98 -3.83
CA GLY A 120 -5.44 -18.08 -3.40
C GLY A 120 -6.12 -17.40 -4.60
N VAL A 121 -6.45 -16.12 -4.48
CA VAL A 121 -7.05 -15.36 -5.58
C VAL A 121 -5.96 -14.85 -6.52
N VAL A 122 -5.94 -15.36 -7.75
CA VAL A 122 -4.96 -14.98 -8.79
C VAL A 122 -5.63 -14.54 -10.08
N TYR A 123 -5.00 -13.63 -10.81
CA TYR A 123 -5.45 -13.27 -12.17
C TYR A 123 -5.16 -14.41 -13.15
N ASN A 124 -6.04 -14.57 -14.13
CA ASN A 124 -5.85 -15.56 -15.19
C ASN A 124 -4.67 -15.18 -16.10
N SER A 125 -3.99 -16.19 -16.67
CA SER A 125 -2.89 -15.95 -17.60
C SER A 125 -3.35 -15.15 -18.82
N GLY A 126 -2.84 -13.93 -18.96
CA GLY A 126 -3.22 -13.00 -20.03
C GLY A 126 -4.28 -11.97 -19.63
N ALA A 127 -4.83 -12.05 -18.42
CA ALA A 127 -5.62 -10.98 -17.84
C ALA A 127 -4.70 -9.83 -17.42
N THR A 128 -4.94 -8.64 -17.98
CA THR A 128 -4.34 -7.41 -17.47
C THR A 128 -5.25 -6.87 -16.38
N PRO A 129 -4.81 -6.85 -15.10
CA PRO A 129 -5.60 -6.23 -14.06
C PRO A 129 -5.77 -4.74 -14.37
N ALA A 130 -6.96 -4.19 -14.12
CA ALA A 130 -7.22 -2.76 -14.34
C ALA A 130 -6.34 -1.85 -13.46
N HIS A 131 -5.79 -2.40 -12.38
CA HIS A 131 -4.93 -1.73 -11.42
C HIS A 131 -3.86 -2.71 -10.94
N THR A 132 -2.63 -2.25 -10.76
CA THR A 132 -1.53 -3.04 -10.20
C THR A 132 -0.91 -2.22 -9.07
N ASP A 133 -0.92 -2.80 -7.87
CA ASP A 133 -0.33 -2.19 -6.68
C ASP A 133 1.20 -2.36 -6.71
N ASP A 134 1.92 -1.42 -6.09
CA ASP A 134 3.36 -1.57 -5.89
C ASP A 134 3.63 -2.49 -4.68
N LEU A 135 3.79 -3.78 -4.94
CA LEU A 135 4.01 -4.77 -3.88
C LEU A 135 5.31 -4.53 -3.10
N LYS A 136 6.25 -3.72 -3.62
CA LYS A 136 7.50 -3.35 -2.93
C LYS A 136 7.24 -2.45 -1.72
N GLU A 137 6.05 -1.89 -1.59
CA GLU A 137 5.64 -1.15 -0.38
C GLU A 137 5.51 -2.05 0.85
N ILE A 138 5.35 -3.37 0.66
CA ILE A 138 5.39 -4.34 1.74
C ILE A 138 6.85 -4.57 2.13
N LYS A 139 7.18 -4.32 3.39
CA LYS A 139 8.53 -4.57 3.94
C LYS A 139 8.87 -6.04 3.73
N GLY A 140 10.03 -6.29 3.14
CA GLY A 140 10.50 -7.66 2.85
C GLY A 140 10.16 -8.15 1.43
N VAL A 141 9.28 -7.47 0.70
CA VAL A 141 9.08 -7.67 -0.75
C VAL A 141 10.07 -6.81 -1.52
N GLY A 142 10.99 -7.45 -2.24
CA GLY A 142 11.95 -6.77 -3.11
C GLY A 142 11.53 -6.83 -4.59
N PRO A 143 12.16 -6.05 -5.49
CA PRO A 143 11.79 -6.01 -6.92
C PRO A 143 11.77 -7.39 -7.59
N LYS A 144 12.74 -8.25 -7.28
CA LYS A 144 12.77 -9.64 -7.80
C LYS A 144 11.60 -10.49 -7.30
N LEU A 145 11.15 -10.24 -6.08
CA LEU A 145 10.10 -11.02 -5.45
C LEU A 145 8.73 -10.59 -5.96
N GLU A 146 8.56 -9.27 -6.15
CA GLU A 146 7.43 -8.68 -6.87
C GLU A 146 7.33 -9.23 -8.31
N GLU A 147 8.44 -9.28 -9.07
CA GLU A 147 8.45 -9.87 -10.41
C GLU A 147 7.98 -11.34 -10.42
N GLU A 148 8.38 -12.13 -9.42
CA GLU A 148 7.92 -13.52 -9.28
C GLU A 148 6.43 -13.58 -8.88
N LEU A 149 5.96 -12.74 -7.94
CA LEU A 149 4.54 -12.65 -7.56
C LEU A 149 3.66 -12.29 -8.76
N HIS A 150 4.11 -11.32 -9.57
CA HIS A 150 3.45 -10.93 -10.82
C HIS A 150 3.37 -12.10 -11.81
N ARG A 151 4.41 -12.94 -11.89
CA ARG A 151 4.40 -14.15 -12.73
C ARG A 151 3.35 -15.16 -12.29
N TYR A 152 3.05 -15.25 -11.00
CA TYR A 152 2.01 -16.11 -10.45
C TYR A 152 0.60 -15.49 -10.49
N GLY A 153 0.46 -14.26 -11.01
CA GLY A 153 -0.84 -13.60 -11.14
C GLY A 153 -1.28 -12.81 -9.90
N VAL A 154 -0.33 -12.45 -9.02
CA VAL A 154 -0.58 -11.60 -7.85
C VAL A 154 -0.11 -10.18 -8.18
N PHE A 155 -1.02 -9.23 -8.22
CA PHE A 155 -0.78 -7.86 -8.65
C PHE A 155 -1.35 -6.80 -7.69
N CYS A 156 -2.20 -7.19 -6.74
CA CYS A 156 -2.86 -6.25 -5.81
C CYS A 156 -2.60 -6.61 -4.34
N PHE A 157 -2.60 -5.61 -3.46
CA PHE A 157 -2.48 -5.81 -2.00
C PHE A 157 -3.64 -6.64 -1.45
N LYS A 158 -4.87 -6.42 -1.92
CA LYS A 158 -6.04 -7.23 -1.55
C LYS A 158 -5.89 -8.73 -1.82
N GLN A 159 -5.07 -9.15 -2.80
CA GLN A 159 -4.82 -10.58 -3.02
C GLN A 159 -3.99 -11.18 -1.90
N ILE A 160 -2.92 -10.47 -1.50
CA ILE A 160 -2.02 -10.87 -0.41
C ILE A 160 -2.74 -10.82 0.93
N ALA A 161 -3.56 -9.79 1.16
CA ALA A 161 -4.35 -9.64 2.38
C ALA A 161 -5.32 -10.81 2.64
N ASN A 162 -5.78 -11.47 1.58
CA ASN A 162 -6.72 -12.59 1.63
C ASN A 162 -6.05 -13.97 1.47
N TRP A 163 -4.74 -14.07 1.73
CA TRP A 163 -4.06 -15.36 1.76
C TRP A 163 -4.38 -16.16 3.02
N SER A 164 -4.51 -17.48 2.85
CA SER A 164 -4.56 -18.44 3.96
C SER A 164 -3.16 -18.93 4.35
N ASP A 165 -3.03 -19.61 5.50
CA ASP A 165 -1.77 -20.25 5.93
C ASP A 165 -1.25 -21.25 4.88
N HIS A 166 -2.16 -21.96 4.21
CA HIS A 166 -1.82 -22.84 3.10
C HIS A 166 -1.21 -22.07 1.93
N ASN A 167 -1.81 -20.93 1.54
CA ASN A 167 -1.26 -20.11 0.45
C ASN A 167 0.10 -19.52 0.82
N VAL A 168 0.27 -19.07 2.05
CA VAL A 168 1.56 -18.57 2.55
C VAL A 168 2.63 -19.65 2.48
N ALA A 169 2.31 -20.88 2.88
CA ALA A 169 3.24 -22.01 2.80
C ALA A 169 3.60 -22.39 1.35
N GLU A 170 2.64 -22.32 0.44
CA GLU A 170 2.86 -22.58 -0.99
C GLU A 170 3.71 -21.48 -1.64
N PHE A 171 3.41 -20.20 -1.40
CA PHE A 171 4.22 -19.09 -1.90
C PHE A 171 5.63 -19.08 -1.31
N ALA A 172 5.80 -19.44 -0.04
CA ALA A 172 7.11 -19.61 0.56
C ALA A 172 7.97 -20.62 -0.20
N GLN A 173 7.41 -21.80 -0.50
CA GLN A 173 8.10 -22.83 -1.27
C GLN A 173 8.40 -22.38 -2.71
N ARG A 174 7.42 -21.77 -3.39
CA ARG A 174 7.52 -21.39 -4.82
C ARG A 174 8.44 -20.20 -5.07
N LEU A 175 8.46 -19.23 -4.16
CA LEU A 175 9.32 -18.05 -4.24
C LEU A 175 10.71 -18.31 -3.64
N ASN A 176 10.97 -19.53 -3.15
CA ASN A 176 12.17 -19.89 -2.42
C ASN A 176 12.49 -18.88 -1.29
N CYS A 177 11.45 -18.35 -0.66
CA CYS A 177 11.56 -17.52 0.52
C CYS A 177 11.12 -18.34 1.73
N PHE A 178 11.83 -18.20 2.85
CA PHE A 178 11.47 -18.95 4.06
C PHE A 178 10.03 -18.60 4.46
N LYS A 179 9.19 -19.58 4.80
CA LYS A 179 7.80 -19.36 5.28
C LYS A 179 7.77 -18.32 6.41
N ASN A 180 8.75 -18.44 7.29
CA ASN A 180 9.00 -17.50 8.37
C ASN A 180 9.15 -16.06 7.90
N ARG A 181 9.60 -15.78 6.67
CA ARG A 181 9.78 -14.41 6.16
C ARG A 181 8.45 -13.73 5.85
N ILE A 182 7.48 -14.41 5.25
CA ILE A 182 6.18 -13.81 4.94
C ILE A 182 5.44 -13.45 6.24
N GLU A 183 5.55 -14.31 7.26
CA GLU A 183 4.97 -14.10 8.59
C GLU A 183 5.77 -13.10 9.45
N ARG A 184 7.10 -13.21 9.48
CA ARG A 184 8.02 -12.31 10.20
C ARG A 184 7.96 -10.89 9.65
N ASP A 185 7.95 -10.77 8.33
CA ASP A 185 7.86 -9.48 7.65
C ASP A 185 6.38 -9.06 7.49
N ARG A 186 5.42 -9.75 8.12
CA ARG A 186 3.99 -9.39 8.25
C ARG A 186 3.34 -8.90 6.95
N TRP A 187 3.48 -9.66 5.88
CA TRP A 187 2.96 -9.25 4.57
C TRP A 187 1.44 -9.09 4.56
N LEU A 188 0.70 -9.97 5.23
CA LEU A 188 -0.77 -9.95 5.24
C LEU A 188 -1.33 -8.67 5.90
N PRO A 189 -0.95 -8.32 7.15
CA PRO A 189 -1.39 -7.06 7.77
C PRO A 189 -0.92 -5.82 7.03
N GLN A 190 0.29 -5.82 6.46
CA GLN A 190 0.76 -4.70 5.65
C GLN A 190 -0.02 -4.57 4.35
N ALA A 191 -0.33 -5.67 3.68
CA ALA A 191 -1.15 -5.66 2.49
C ALA A 191 -2.59 -5.20 2.81
N ALA A 192 -3.19 -5.69 3.90
CA ALA A 192 -4.50 -5.22 4.35
C ALA A 192 -4.46 -3.73 4.74
N ALA A 193 -3.41 -3.29 5.41
CA ALA A 193 -3.19 -1.90 5.76
C ALA A 193 -2.94 -1.04 4.53
N LYS A 194 -2.29 -1.54 3.47
CA LYS A 194 -2.02 -0.83 2.21
C LYS A 194 -3.17 -0.92 1.22
N ASP A 195 -4.08 -1.86 1.39
CA ASP A 195 -5.36 -1.91 0.70
C ASP A 195 -6.35 -0.93 1.37
N CYS A 196 -6.38 -0.90 2.71
CA CYS A 196 -7.14 0.06 3.51
C CYS A 196 -6.55 1.49 3.45
N ALA A 197 -5.23 1.63 3.50
CA ALA A 197 -4.47 2.86 3.28
C ALA A 197 -4.11 3.06 1.81
N GLY A 198 -4.63 2.22 0.91
CA GLY A 198 -4.66 2.44 -0.53
C GLY A 198 -5.54 3.64 -0.92
N ALA A 199 -6.12 4.30 0.09
CA ALA A 199 -6.61 5.66 0.03
C ALA A 199 -5.48 6.71 -0.10
N ASP A 200 -4.23 6.43 0.25
CA ASP A 200 -3.23 7.48 0.51
C ASP A 200 -1.84 7.37 -0.17
N ASP A 201 -1.49 6.34 -0.96
CA ASP A 201 -0.26 6.39 -1.80
C ASP A 201 -0.34 5.75 -3.20
N ALA A 202 -1.47 5.11 -3.57
CA ALA A 202 -1.91 5.21 -4.95
C ALA A 202 -2.32 6.68 -5.18
N PRO A 203 -2.12 7.29 -6.36
CA PRO A 203 -2.91 8.47 -6.69
C PRO A 203 -4.38 8.11 -6.38
N PRO A 204 -5.03 8.70 -5.33
CA PRO A 204 -6.31 8.21 -4.83
C PRO A 204 -7.25 8.08 -6.00
N ARG A 205 -7.98 6.95 -6.06
CA ARG A 205 -8.91 6.59 -7.14
C ARG A 205 -9.81 7.77 -7.48
N ILE A 206 -9.34 8.60 -8.40
CA ILE A 206 -10.17 9.54 -9.08
C ILE A 206 -10.93 8.69 -10.09
N GLN A 207 -12.26 8.78 -10.09
CA GLN A 207 -13.07 8.17 -11.13
C GLN A 207 -12.83 8.91 -12.46
N THR A 208 -11.83 8.47 -13.22
CA THR A 208 -11.55 8.98 -14.57
C THR A 208 -12.59 8.45 -15.54
N ALA A 209 -12.98 9.27 -16.50
CA ALA A 209 -13.86 8.86 -17.58
C ALA A 209 -13.10 8.04 -18.63
N THR A 210 -13.81 7.21 -19.39
CA THR A 210 -13.28 6.64 -20.62
C THR A 210 -13.26 7.70 -21.74
N ALA A 211 -12.43 7.47 -22.76
CA ALA A 211 -12.38 8.37 -23.92
C ALA A 211 -13.72 8.45 -24.67
N GLU A 212 -14.50 7.37 -24.64
CA GLU A 212 -15.82 7.30 -25.27
C GLU A 212 -16.86 8.12 -24.48
N GLU A 213 -16.90 7.98 -23.15
CA GLU A 213 -17.77 8.79 -22.29
C GLU A 213 -17.44 10.28 -22.39
N ALA A 214 -16.16 10.63 -22.37
CA ALA A 214 -15.72 12.01 -22.58
C ALA A 214 -16.15 12.54 -23.94
N ALA A 215 -16.04 11.75 -25.02
CA ALA A 215 -16.49 12.18 -26.35
C ALA A 215 -18.02 12.36 -26.42
N ALA A 216 -18.79 11.50 -25.76
CA ALA A 216 -20.25 11.59 -25.74
C ALA A 216 -20.74 12.91 -25.12
N GLN A 217 -20.13 13.31 -24.00
CA GLN A 217 -20.47 14.52 -23.25
C GLN A 217 -20.08 15.83 -23.95
N PHE A 218 -19.23 15.75 -24.98
CA PHE A 218 -18.76 16.89 -25.77
C PHE A 218 -19.08 16.72 -27.26
N SER A 219 -20.05 15.87 -27.60
CA SER A 219 -20.37 15.53 -29.00
C SER A 219 -20.78 16.74 -29.84
N ALA A 220 -21.51 17.69 -29.24
CA ALA A 220 -21.91 18.93 -29.90
C ALA A 220 -20.70 19.82 -30.22
N GLU A 221 -19.81 20.03 -29.25
CA GLU A 221 -18.61 20.86 -29.41
C GLU A 221 -17.60 20.23 -30.37
N LEU A 222 -17.44 18.90 -30.32
CA LEU A 222 -16.61 18.15 -31.27
C LEU A 222 -17.13 18.28 -32.71
N THR A 223 -18.46 18.27 -32.90
CA THR A 223 -19.08 18.43 -34.22
C THR A 223 -18.96 19.86 -34.76
N SER A 224 -19.04 20.85 -33.88
CA SER A 224 -18.88 22.27 -34.24
C SER A 224 -17.43 22.68 -34.54
N GLY A 225 -16.44 21.89 -34.09
CA GLY A 225 -15.01 22.20 -34.20
C GLY A 225 -14.45 23.07 -33.07
N ASP A 226 -15.29 23.46 -32.11
CA ASP A 226 -14.90 24.27 -30.95
C ASP A 226 -14.08 23.48 -29.93
N ALA A 227 -14.20 22.14 -29.95
CA ALA A 227 -13.37 21.23 -29.17
C ALA A 227 -12.75 20.15 -30.05
N ARG A 228 -11.62 19.60 -29.61
CA ARG A 228 -10.96 18.44 -30.21
C ARG A 228 -10.68 17.39 -29.15
N GLN A 229 -10.80 16.13 -29.55
CA GLN A 229 -10.35 15.01 -28.73
C GLN A 229 -8.87 14.77 -28.99
N ASP A 230 -8.05 15.02 -27.98
CA ASP A 230 -6.62 14.77 -27.98
C ASP A 230 -6.33 13.46 -27.24
N ALA A 231 -5.50 12.60 -27.82
CA ALA A 231 -5.14 11.32 -27.21
C ALA A 231 -4.32 11.48 -25.91
N THR A 232 -3.67 12.63 -25.74
CA THR A 232 -2.77 12.96 -24.63
C THR A 232 -3.49 13.78 -23.56
N TYR A 233 -4.27 14.78 -23.97
CA TYR A 233 -4.90 15.75 -23.06
C TYR A 233 -6.42 15.58 -22.90
N GLY A 234 -7.03 14.59 -23.57
CA GLY A 234 -8.47 14.40 -23.55
C GLY A 234 -9.19 15.49 -24.35
N ILE A 235 -10.34 15.97 -23.85
CA ILE A 235 -11.13 17.00 -24.53
C ILE A 235 -10.53 18.39 -24.27
N VAL A 236 -10.02 19.03 -25.32
CA VAL A 236 -9.46 20.38 -25.27
C VAL A 236 -10.19 21.30 -26.24
N PHE A 237 -10.47 22.53 -25.81
CA PHE A 237 -11.11 23.54 -26.65
C PHE A 237 -10.07 24.22 -27.53
N THR A 238 -10.45 24.53 -28.76
CA THR A 238 -9.57 25.17 -29.75
C THR A 238 -9.45 26.68 -29.53
N SER A 239 -10.38 27.28 -28.79
CA SER A 239 -10.36 28.68 -28.38
C SER A 239 -11.04 28.87 -27.01
N ALA A 240 -10.82 30.02 -26.37
CA ALA A 240 -11.45 30.32 -25.10
C ALA A 240 -12.97 30.46 -25.27
N PRO A 241 -13.81 29.71 -24.52
CA PRO A 241 -15.25 29.83 -24.62
C PRO A 241 -15.72 31.19 -24.09
N GLU A 242 -16.92 31.65 -24.50
CA GLU A 242 -17.49 32.92 -24.03
C GLU A 242 -17.65 32.99 -22.51
N THR A 243 -17.83 31.84 -21.85
CA THR A 243 -18.14 31.74 -20.43
C THR A 243 -17.19 30.79 -19.67
N PRO A 244 -15.88 31.05 -19.58
CA PRO A 244 -14.96 30.13 -18.91
C PRO A 244 -15.32 29.91 -17.44
N ASP A 245 -15.00 28.73 -16.91
CA ASP A 245 -15.14 28.41 -15.49
C ASP A 245 -13.93 28.89 -14.69
N ASP A 246 -14.14 29.15 -13.41
CA ASP A 246 -13.08 29.60 -12.52
C ASP A 246 -12.35 28.39 -11.92
N LEU A 247 -11.34 27.88 -12.63
CA LEU A 247 -10.64 26.66 -12.24
C LEU A 247 -9.89 26.81 -10.90
N LYS A 248 -9.61 28.04 -10.45
CA LYS A 248 -9.02 28.28 -9.12
C LYS A 248 -9.92 27.86 -7.97
N LYS A 249 -11.22 27.61 -8.21
CA LYS A 249 -12.11 27.03 -7.19
C LYS A 249 -11.76 25.59 -6.85
N ILE A 250 -11.03 24.88 -7.71
CA ILE A 250 -10.55 23.52 -7.43
C ILE A 250 -9.33 23.61 -6.51
N LYS A 251 -9.41 22.93 -5.36
CA LYS A 251 -8.34 22.92 -4.36
C LYS A 251 -7.03 22.45 -4.99
N GLY A 252 -6.01 23.31 -4.93
CA GLY A 252 -4.69 23.02 -5.46
C GLY A 252 -4.40 23.59 -6.84
N VAL A 253 -5.42 24.15 -7.52
CA VAL A 253 -5.28 24.92 -8.76
C VAL A 253 -5.09 26.40 -8.41
N ALA A 254 -3.86 26.90 -8.58
CA ALA A 254 -3.55 28.31 -8.41
C ALA A 254 -3.61 29.07 -9.74
N LYS A 255 -3.61 30.40 -9.70
CA LYS A 255 -3.65 31.28 -10.89
C LYS A 255 -2.63 30.92 -11.98
N VAL A 256 -1.42 30.52 -11.59
CA VAL A 256 -0.36 30.12 -12.53
C VAL A 256 -0.73 28.82 -13.25
N LEU A 257 -1.32 27.86 -12.52
CA LEU A 257 -1.71 26.59 -13.11
C LEU A 257 -2.97 26.73 -13.98
N GLU A 258 -3.95 27.51 -13.54
CA GLU A 258 -5.11 27.87 -14.37
C GLU A 258 -4.66 28.47 -15.71
N GLY A 259 -3.66 29.36 -15.71
CA GLY A 259 -3.07 29.89 -16.94
C GLY A 259 -2.55 28.80 -17.88
N LYS A 260 -1.78 27.84 -17.34
CA LYS A 260 -1.25 26.70 -18.13
C LYS A 260 -2.36 25.78 -18.65
N LEU A 261 -3.40 25.52 -17.86
CA LEU A 261 -4.54 24.70 -18.27
C LEU A 261 -5.31 25.39 -19.41
N ASN A 262 -5.55 26.69 -19.29
CA ASN A 262 -6.18 27.49 -20.33
C ASN A 262 -5.36 27.51 -21.63
N GLU A 263 -4.03 27.63 -21.54
CA GLU A 263 -3.12 27.55 -22.71
C GLU A 263 -3.26 26.23 -23.48
N ILE A 264 -3.53 25.12 -22.77
CA ILE A 264 -3.72 23.78 -23.36
C ILE A 264 -5.15 23.60 -23.92
N GLY A 265 -6.09 24.47 -23.52
CA GLY A 265 -7.48 24.44 -23.96
C GLY A 265 -8.47 23.90 -22.92
N VAL A 266 -8.09 23.86 -21.64
CA VAL A 266 -8.98 23.45 -20.54
C VAL A 266 -9.51 24.70 -19.85
N TYR A 267 -10.81 24.98 -20.04
CA TYR A 267 -11.47 26.18 -19.54
C TYR A 267 -12.70 25.90 -18.67
N LYS A 268 -13.23 24.67 -18.68
CA LYS A 268 -14.50 24.30 -18.06
C LYS A 268 -14.33 23.21 -17.01
N TYR A 269 -15.14 23.24 -15.95
CA TYR A 269 -15.19 22.16 -14.95
C TYR A 269 -15.59 20.84 -15.59
N ARG A 270 -16.52 20.88 -16.56
CA ARG A 270 -16.95 19.68 -17.29
C ARG A 270 -15.78 18.96 -17.96
N GLN A 271 -14.77 19.68 -18.47
CA GLN A 271 -13.61 19.04 -19.11
C GLN A 271 -12.79 18.24 -18.09
N ILE A 272 -12.58 18.81 -16.90
CA ILE A 272 -11.85 18.16 -15.80
C ILE A 272 -12.69 16.98 -15.25
N ALA A 273 -14.01 17.15 -15.14
CA ALA A 273 -14.95 16.12 -14.68
C ALA A 273 -14.94 14.85 -15.56
N PHE A 274 -14.56 14.97 -16.83
CA PHE A 274 -14.42 13.86 -17.77
C PHE A 274 -12.97 13.67 -18.25
N TRP A 275 -11.99 14.00 -17.41
CA TRP A 275 -10.61 13.63 -17.70
C TRP A 275 -10.42 12.12 -17.71
N THR A 276 -9.70 11.66 -18.74
CA THR A 276 -9.31 10.27 -18.90
C THR A 276 -7.99 10.01 -18.18
N GLU A 277 -7.69 8.74 -17.90
CA GLU A 277 -6.44 8.37 -17.24
C GLU A 277 -5.17 8.88 -17.96
N PRO A 278 -5.06 8.80 -19.31
CA PRO A 278 -3.95 9.43 -20.03
C PRO A 278 -3.87 10.94 -19.80
N ALA A 279 -5.01 11.65 -19.84
CA ALA A 279 -5.06 13.08 -19.61
C ALA A 279 -4.59 13.44 -18.21
N VAL A 280 -5.09 12.74 -17.19
CA VAL A 280 -4.67 12.96 -15.79
C VAL A 280 -3.16 12.74 -15.64
N LYS A 281 -2.62 11.68 -16.23
CA LYS A 281 -1.18 11.36 -16.18
C LYS A 281 -0.33 12.45 -16.83
N GLU A 282 -0.77 13.01 -17.95
CA GLU A 282 -0.05 14.07 -18.65
C GLU A 282 -0.16 15.42 -17.93
N PHE A 283 -1.35 15.77 -17.43
CA PHE A 283 -1.54 16.96 -16.60
C PHE A 283 -0.76 16.87 -15.28
N SER A 284 -0.61 15.69 -14.70
CA SER A 284 0.23 15.45 -13.52
C SER A 284 1.71 15.76 -13.80
N LYS A 285 2.23 15.46 -15.00
CA LYS A 285 3.61 15.81 -15.37
C LYS A 285 3.84 17.32 -15.47
N LEU A 286 2.80 18.08 -15.82
CA LEU A 286 2.85 19.55 -15.88
C LEU A 286 2.94 20.20 -14.49
N LEU A 287 2.56 19.47 -13.44
CA LEU A 287 2.75 19.87 -12.06
C LEU A 287 4.23 19.70 -11.67
N THR A 288 4.99 20.77 -11.83
CA THR A 288 6.43 20.81 -11.53
C THR A 288 6.72 20.54 -10.03
N SER A 289 5.75 20.79 -9.17
CA SER A 289 5.78 20.46 -7.74
C SER A 289 4.47 19.77 -7.38
N PHE A 290 4.54 18.65 -6.66
CA PHE A 290 3.39 17.84 -6.21
C PHE A 290 2.59 17.23 -7.36
N LYS A 291 3.19 16.27 -8.07
CA LYS A 291 2.59 15.54 -9.20
C LYS A 291 1.31 14.81 -8.82
N ASP A 292 1.19 14.43 -7.56
CA ASP A 292 0.07 13.64 -7.05
C ASP A 292 -1.14 14.51 -6.67
N ARG A 293 -1.04 15.84 -6.83
CA ARG A 293 -2.06 16.78 -6.37
C ARG A 293 -3.44 16.59 -7.02
N ILE A 294 -3.46 16.29 -8.32
CA ILE A 294 -4.72 16.01 -9.04
C ILE A 294 -5.50 14.90 -8.34
N TYR A 295 -4.77 13.91 -7.86
CA TYR A 295 -5.28 12.77 -7.13
C TYR A 295 -5.53 13.12 -5.67
N ARG A 296 -4.53 13.52 -4.90
CA ARG A 296 -4.64 13.87 -3.47
C ARG A 296 -5.80 14.83 -3.17
N ASP A 297 -6.01 15.82 -4.04
CA ASP A 297 -7.12 16.78 -3.87
C ASP A 297 -8.38 16.37 -4.65
N ASN A 298 -8.39 15.26 -5.39
CA ASN A 298 -9.53 14.68 -6.10
C ASN A 298 -10.24 15.67 -7.04
N TRP A 299 -9.49 16.19 -8.02
CA TRP A 299 -9.95 17.29 -8.87
C TRP A 299 -11.18 16.97 -9.70
N ILE A 300 -11.34 15.73 -10.17
CA ILE A 300 -12.49 15.34 -10.99
C ILE A 300 -13.78 15.40 -10.16
N ALA A 301 -13.77 14.88 -8.92
CA ALA A 301 -14.94 14.95 -8.04
C ALA A 301 -15.31 16.41 -7.67
N GLN A 302 -14.30 17.24 -7.40
CA GLN A 302 -14.51 18.67 -7.18
C GLN A 302 -15.09 19.36 -8.42
N ALA A 303 -14.58 19.04 -9.62
CA ALA A 303 -15.06 19.62 -10.86
C ALA A 303 -16.52 19.23 -11.14
N LYS A 304 -16.92 17.98 -10.87
CA LYS A 304 -18.34 17.55 -10.95
C LYS A 304 -19.22 18.37 -10.00
N SER A 305 -18.80 18.51 -8.74
CA SER A 305 -19.55 19.27 -7.73
C SER A 305 -19.68 20.76 -8.09
N LEU A 306 -18.59 21.37 -8.57
CA LEU A 306 -18.57 22.77 -9.01
C LEU A 306 -19.39 23.01 -10.28
N HIS A 307 -19.46 22.02 -11.17
CA HIS A 307 -20.35 22.05 -12.33
C HIS A 307 -21.81 22.03 -11.89
N GLU A 308 -22.18 21.11 -11.00
CA GLU A 308 -23.53 21.00 -10.45
C GLU A 308 -23.93 22.29 -9.73
N GLU A 309 -23.04 22.88 -8.91
CA GLU A 309 -23.29 24.15 -8.22
C GLU A 309 -23.52 25.31 -9.19
N LYS A 310 -22.76 25.38 -10.29
CA LYS A 310 -22.82 26.49 -11.25
C LYS A 310 -23.97 26.37 -12.25
N TYR A 311 -24.25 25.16 -12.72
CA TYR A 311 -25.18 24.90 -13.83
C TYR A 311 -26.47 24.18 -13.40
N GLY A 312 -26.53 23.65 -12.18
CA GLY A 312 -27.68 22.86 -11.69
C GLY A 312 -27.81 21.49 -12.35
N GLU A 313 -26.81 21.06 -13.11
CA GLU A 313 -26.77 19.79 -13.83
C GLU A 313 -25.71 18.87 -13.24
N LYS A 314 -26.15 17.67 -12.86
CA LYS A 314 -25.31 16.63 -12.28
C LYS A 314 -24.67 15.78 -13.39
N LEU A 315 -23.36 15.59 -13.29
CA LEU A 315 -22.51 14.83 -14.22
C LEU A 315 -22.09 13.47 -13.63
#